data_AF-A0A7W0Q764-F1
#
_entry.id   AF-A0A7W0Q764-F1
#
_cell.length_a   1.000
_cell.length_b   1.000
_cell.length_c   1.000
_cell.angle_alpha   90.00
_cell.angle_beta   90.00
_cell.angle_gamma   90.00
#
_symmetry.space_group_name_H-M   'P 1'
#
loop_
_entity.id
_entity.type
_entity.pdbx_description
1 polymer ?
#
loop_
_entity_poly.entity_id
_entity_poly.type
_entity_poly.pdbx_seq_one_letter_code
_entity_poly.pdbx_strand_id
1 'polypeptide(L)'
;GGGGGGDGGVGGGGGGAIQLVANGRVRFAGTQLVFYPGVNAGGCFGKRGTSDDAGGGGGAGGAILIEAPTVELNAAGLAVNGGGGGAQNGQNEAQSGQLSPFAANGGSGEGGLGDGGDGGTAGALAGRPGEDGDDSGGGGGGVGWIRVNTLTGMVSITNTGFVSPTFENPGTTATRGVAVVE
;
A
#
# COMPACT_ATOMS: atom_id res chain seq x y z
N GLY A 1 0.08 -11.80 4.19
CA GLY A 1 -0.67 -11.22 5.31
C GLY A 1 0.21 -11.22 6.52
N GLY A 2 0.09 -10.22 7.38
CA GLY A 2 0.81 -10.20 8.67
C GLY A 2 0.21 -11.27 9.59
N GLY A 3 1.05 -12.06 10.26
CA GLY A 3 0.59 -12.99 11.29
C GLY A 3 0.28 -12.25 12.59
N GLY A 4 -0.73 -12.72 13.34
CA GLY A 4 -0.89 -12.40 14.76
C GLY A 4 -0.29 -13.51 15.62
N GLY A 5 0.19 -13.18 16.82
CA GLY A 5 0.51 -14.17 17.85
C GLY A 5 -0.75 -14.93 18.32
N GLY A 6 -0.58 -16.00 19.10
CA GLY A 6 -1.69 -16.87 19.54
C GLY A 6 -2.83 -16.13 20.24
N ASP A 7 -2.48 -15.08 20.99
CA ASP A 7 -3.43 -14.21 21.71
C ASP A 7 -3.48 -12.78 21.12
N GLY A 8 -2.74 -12.50 20.04
CA GLY A 8 -2.62 -11.16 19.48
C GLY A 8 -3.79 -10.71 18.60
N GLY A 9 -3.83 -9.40 18.33
CA GLY A 9 -4.73 -8.79 17.36
C GLY A 9 -4.66 -9.48 15.99
N VAL A 10 -5.80 -9.53 15.31
CA VAL A 10 -5.90 -10.18 13.98
C VAL A 10 -5.06 -9.40 12.98
N GLY A 11 -4.12 -10.08 12.33
CA GLY A 11 -3.30 -9.48 11.28
C GLY A 11 -4.07 -9.11 10.01
N GLY A 12 -3.52 -8.19 9.23
CA GLY A 12 -4.09 -7.66 8.01
C GLY A 12 -3.93 -8.60 6.81
N GLY A 13 -5.02 -8.71 6.03
CA GLY A 13 -5.02 -9.36 4.72
C GLY A 13 -4.10 -8.64 3.72
N GLY A 14 -3.47 -9.42 2.82
CA GLY A 14 -2.69 -8.84 1.73
C GLY A 14 -3.56 -8.12 0.70
N GLY A 15 -2.96 -7.23 -0.09
CA GLY A 15 -3.61 -6.54 -1.19
C GLY A 15 -3.95 -7.47 -2.36
N GLY A 16 -4.98 -7.09 -3.12
CA GLY A 16 -5.40 -7.83 -4.32
C GLY A 16 -4.45 -7.63 -5.51
N ALA A 17 -4.67 -8.40 -6.57
CA ALA A 17 -3.97 -8.24 -7.84
C ALA A 17 -4.93 -7.84 -8.95
N ILE A 18 -4.49 -6.95 -9.84
CA ILE A 18 -5.23 -6.57 -11.05
C ILE A 18 -4.29 -6.56 -12.25
N GLN A 19 -4.80 -7.09 -13.37
CA GLN A 19 -4.15 -7.05 -14.66
C GLN A 19 -5.08 -6.41 -15.69
N LEU A 20 -4.57 -5.42 -16.40
CA LEU A 20 -5.28 -4.77 -17.50
C LEU A 20 -4.44 -4.90 -18.77
N VAL A 21 -5.04 -5.44 -19.82
CA VAL A 21 -4.40 -5.60 -21.13
C VAL A 21 -5.30 -4.96 -22.17
N ALA A 22 -4.74 -4.09 -23.01
CA ALA A 22 -5.48 -3.43 -24.08
C ALA A 22 -4.63 -3.27 -25.35
N ASN A 23 -5.24 -3.44 -26.53
CA ASN A 23 -4.60 -3.19 -27.83
C ASN A 23 -4.46 -1.69 -28.17
N GLY A 24 -4.91 -0.79 -27.29
CA GLY A 24 -4.89 0.66 -27.56
C GLY A 24 -4.43 1.49 -26.38
N ARG A 25 -5.40 1.92 -25.56
CA ARG A 25 -5.16 2.85 -24.46
C ARG A 25 -5.82 2.36 -23.19
N VAL A 26 -5.08 2.41 -22.10
CA VAL A 26 -5.63 2.39 -20.74
C VAL A 26 -5.57 3.81 -20.19
N ARG A 27 -6.72 4.35 -19.80
CA ARG A 27 -6.82 5.69 -19.24
C ARG A 27 -7.52 5.64 -17.89
N PHE A 28 -6.85 6.14 -16.87
CA PHE A 28 -7.46 6.48 -15.60
C PHE A 28 -7.62 7.99 -15.54
N ALA A 29 -8.85 8.45 -15.32
CA ALA A 29 -9.17 9.87 -15.33
C ALA A 29 -10.12 10.23 -14.19
N GLY A 30 -9.81 11.33 -13.51
CA GLY A 30 -10.66 11.94 -12.50
C GLY A 30 -11.02 13.38 -12.79
N THR A 31 -12.08 13.83 -12.14
CA THR A 31 -12.52 15.23 -12.15
C THR A 31 -12.43 15.89 -10.78
N GLN A 32 -12.14 15.13 -9.72
CA GLN A 32 -12.07 15.63 -8.35
C GLN A 32 -10.66 15.54 -7.77
N LEU A 33 -10.24 16.61 -7.08
CA LEU A 33 -8.96 16.71 -6.39
C LEU A 33 -8.98 16.08 -4.98
N VAL A 34 -10.16 15.81 -4.42
CA VAL A 34 -10.32 15.37 -3.02
C VAL A 34 -10.21 13.85 -2.89
N PHE A 35 -10.71 13.11 -3.88
CA PHE A 35 -10.56 11.66 -3.96
C PHE A 35 -9.97 11.31 -5.32
N TYR A 36 -8.76 10.76 -5.30
CA TYR A 36 -8.15 10.25 -6.52
C TYR A 36 -8.94 9.03 -6.99
N PRO A 37 -9.50 8.99 -8.20
CA PRO A 37 -9.89 7.74 -8.83
C PRO A 37 -8.64 6.93 -9.18
N GLY A 38 -8.83 5.64 -9.41
CA GLY A 38 -7.75 4.77 -9.86
C GLY A 38 -7.85 3.38 -9.25
N VAL A 39 -6.69 2.77 -9.02
CA VAL A 39 -6.59 1.40 -8.57
C VAL A 39 -5.86 1.36 -7.23
N ASN A 40 -6.56 0.87 -6.20
CA ASN A 40 -5.98 0.56 -4.91
C ASN A 40 -5.87 -0.96 -4.74
N ALA A 41 -4.64 -1.45 -4.73
CA ALA A 41 -4.29 -2.82 -4.39
C ALA A 41 -3.46 -2.85 -3.10
N GLY A 42 -3.68 -1.91 -2.18
CA GLY A 42 -3.03 -1.86 -0.88
C GLY A 42 -3.49 -2.97 0.07
N GLY A 43 -2.65 -3.27 1.07
CA GLY A 43 -2.96 -4.26 2.09
C GLY A 43 -3.93 -3.76 3.16
N CYS A 44 -4.64 -4.66 3.85
CA CYS A 44 -5.50 -4.30 4.97
C CYS A 44 -4.69 -3.99 6.23
N PHE A 45 -5.26 -3.21 7.14
CA PHE A 45 -4.68 -2.97 8.46
C PHE A 45 -4.67 -4.23 9.34
N GLY A 46 -3.75 -4.27 10.31
CA GLY A 46 -3.82 -5.19 11.43
C GLY A 46 -4.66 -4.62 12.56
N LYS A 47 -5.51 -5.44 13.19
CA LYS A 47 -6.35 -5.01 14.31
C LYS A 47 -5.51 -4.83 15.58
N ARG A 48 -5.95 -3.94 16.46
CA ARG A 48 -5.41 -3.90 17.81
C ARG A 48 -5.65 -5.21 18.59
N GLY A 49 -4.81 -5.46 19.60
CA GLY A 49 -5.05 -6.49 20.59
C GLY A 49 -6.19 -6.15 21.55
N THR A 50 -6.51 -7.09 22.43
CA THR A 50 -7.41 -6.89 23.58
C THR A 50 -6.62 -7.04 24.87
N SER A 51 -7.04 -6.45 26.00
CA SER A 51 -6.60 -6.85 27.35
C SER A 51 -5.15 -7.38 27.51
N ASP A 52 -4.15 -6.55 27.25
CA ASP A 52 -2.71 -6.89 27.33
C ASP A 52 -2.24 -7.89 26.26
N ASP A 53 -2.86 -7.88 25.08
CA ASP A 53 -2.44 -8.66 23.91
C ASP A 53 -1.67 -7.79 22.91
N ALA A 54 -0.69 -8.36 22.21
CA ALA A 54 0.04 -7.68 21.15
C ALA A 54 -0.86 -7.31 19.96
N GLY A 55 -0.49 -6.25 19.24
CA GLY A 55 -1.20 -5.82 18.03
C GLY A 55 -0.98 -6.74 16.82
N GLY A 56 -1.98 -6.82 15.94
CA GLY A 56 -1.88 -7.59 14.70
C GLY A 56 -1.01 -6.90 13.65
N GLY A 57 -0.17 -7.65 12.92
CA GLY A 57 0.65 -7.07 11.86
C GLY A 57 -0.17 -6.58 10.64
N GLY A 58 0.30 -5.55 9.96
CA GLY A 58 -0.31 -5.00 8.74
C GLY A 58 -0.17 -5.92 7.52
N GLY A 59 -1.11 -5.78 6.58
CA GLY A 59 -1.11 -6.52 5.32
C GLY A 59 -0.18 -5.91 4.28
N ALA A 60 0.57 -6.75 3.56
CA ALA A 60 1.39 -6.30 2.43
C ALA A 60 0.51 -5.85 1.25
N GLY A 61 1.00 -4.90 0.45
CA GLY A 61 0.38 -4.53 -0.82
C GLY A 61 0.37 -5.67 -1.85
N GLY A 62 -0.53 -5.54 -2.82
CA GLY A 62 -0.74 -6.53 -3.88
C GLY A 62 -0.01 -6.19 -5.18
N ALA A 63 -0.66 -6.38 -6.33
CA ALA A 63 -0.01 -6.18 -7.63
C ALA A 63 -0.90 -5.45 -8.65
N ILE A 64 -0.29 -4.57 -9.44
CA ILE A 64 -0.94 -3.93 -10.59
C ILE A 64 -0.07 -4.17 -11.82
N LEU A 65 -0.63 -4.84 -12.83
CA LEU A 65 -0.01 -5.02 -14.14
C LEU A 65 -0.85 -4.34 -15.21
N ILE A 66 -0.25 -3.47 -16.01
CA ILE A 66 -0.90 -2.79 -17.12
C ILE A 66 -0.07 -2.96 -18.38
N GLU A 67 -0.71 -3.45 -19.45
CA GLU A 67 -0.07 -3.65 -20.76
C GLU A 67 -0.94 -3.03 -21.84
N ALA A 68 -0.47 -1.92 -22.41
CA ALA A 68 -1.17 -1.23 -23.49
C ALA A 68 -0.21 -0.34 -24.28
N PRO A 69 -0.43 -0.11 -25.59
CA PRO A 69 0.39 0.83 -26.35
C PRO A 69 0.56 2.20 -25.68
N THR A 70 -0.51 2.70 -25.02
CA THR A 70 -0.48 3.94 -24.23
C THR A 70 -1.17 3.77 -22.89
N VAL A 71 -0.58 4.37 -21.84
CA VAL A 71 -1.16 4.43 -20.49
C VAL A 71 -1.13 5.86 -19.99
N GLU A 72 -2.27 6.32 -19.49
CA GLU A 72 -2.42 7.68 -18.96
C GLU A 72 -3.10 7.72 -17.60
N LEU A 73 -2.51 8.49 -16.68
CA LEU A 73 -3.04 8.86 -15.38
C LEU A 73 -3.30 10.37 -15.38
N ASN A 74 -4.56 10.77 -15.37
CA ASN A 74 -4.97 12.17 -15.33
C ASN A 74 -5.82 12.41 -14.09
N ALA A 75 -5.26 13.10 -13.09
CA ALA A 75 -5.88 13.21 -11.76
C ALA A 75 -6.32 11.83 -11.23
N ALA A 76 -5.45 10.83 -11.37
CA ALA A 76 -5.73 9.45 -10.99
C ALA A 76 -4.49 8.79 -10.35
N GLY A 77 -4.73 7.81 -9.47
CA GLY A 77 -3.69 7.13 -8.70
C GLY A 77 -3.59 5.63 -9.01
N LEU A 78 -2.39 5.09 -8.87
CA LEU A 78 -2.16 3.65 -8.70
C LEU A 78 -1.45 3.46 -7.36
N ALA A 79 -1.97 2.59 -6.48
CA ALA A 79 -1.36 2.36 -5.18
C ALA A 79 -1.33 0.88 -4.80
N VAL A 80 -0.18 0.44 -4.29
CA VAL A 80 0.05 -0.90 -3.73
C VAL A 80 0.72 -0.80 -2.35
N ASN A 81 0.36 0.20 -1.55
CA ASN A 81 0.97 0.42 -0.24
C ASN A 81 0.62 -0.70 0.76
N GLY A 82 1.47 -0.90 1.76
CA GLY A 82 1.14 -1.77 2.88
C GLY A 82 0.10 -1.13 3.82
N GLY A 83 -0.64 -1.95 4.56
CA GLY A 83 -1.45 -1.50 5.68
C GLY A 83 -0.61 -1.33 6.95
N GLY A 84 -1.04 -0.47 7.86
CA GLY A 84 -0.44 -0.32 9.18
C GLY A 84 -0.72 -1.53 10.09
N GLY A 85 0.19 -1.80 11.03
CA GLY A 85 -0.02 -2.77 12.09
C GLY A 85 -0.83 -2.17 13.24
N GLY A 86 -1.59 -3.00 13.95
CA GLY A 86 -2.39 -2.60 15.10
C GLY A 86 -1.51 -2.35 16.33
N ALA A 87 -1.99 -1.50 17.25
CA ALA A 87 -1.36 -1.35 18.56
C ALA A 87 -1.71 -2.51 19.50
N GLN A 88 -1.01 -2.63 20.62
CA GLN A 88 -1.38 -3.53 21.73
C GLN A 88 -2.83 -3.27 22.21
N ASN A 89 -3.07 -2.08 22.76
CA ASN A 89 -4.37 -1.64 23.26
C ASN A 89 -4.49 -0.13 23.03
N GLY A 90 -5.68 0.38 22.71
CA GLY A 90 -5.89 1.81 22.50
C GLY A 90 -7.12 2.15 21.68
N GLN A 91 -7.32 3.44 21.45
CA GLN A 91 -8.54 3.94 20.80
C GLN A 91 -8.47 3.94 19.27
N ASN A 92 -7.26 3.97 18.70
CA ASN A 92 -7.07 4.15 17.27
C ASN A 92 -6.65 2.84 16.60
N GLU A 93 -7.51 2.34 15.71
CA GLU A 93 -7.14 1.27 14.79
C GLU A 93 -6.10 1.77 13.78
N ALA A 94 -5.29 0.84 13.29
CA ALA A 94 -4.40 1.09 12.17
C ALA A 94 -5.17 1.33 10.87
N GLN A 95 -4.48 1.81 9.84
CA GLN A 95 -5.07 2.15 8.56
C GLN A 95 -4.74 1.13 7.47
N SER A 96 -5.69 0.83 6.59
CA SER A 96 -5.41 0.05 5.37
C SER A 96 -4.54 0.87 4.42
N GLY A 97 -3.78 0.19 3.55
CA GLY A 97 -3.14 0.80 2.39
C GLY A 97 -4.14 1.58 1.55
N GLN A 98 -3.95 2.89 1.47
CA GLN A 98 -4.87 3.80 0.79
C GLN A 98 -4.42 4.10 -0.64
N LEU A 99 -5.34 4.60 -1.45
CA LEU A 99 -5.05 5.22 -2.74
C LEU A 99 -4.41 6.59 -2.52
N SER A 100 -3.15 6.59 -2.08
CA SER A 100 -2.42 7.75 -1.59
C SER A 100 -0.92 7.54 -1.80
N PRO A 101 -0.09 8.60 -1.95
CA PRO A 101 1.36 8.48 -1.90
C PRO A 101 1.91 8.31 -0.47
N PHE A 102 1.06 8.42 0.55
CA PHE A 102 1.47 8.35 1.96
C PHE A 102 1.35 6.92 2.51
N ALA A 103 2.19 6.62 3.52
CA ALA A 103 2.09 5.39 4.30
C ALA A 103 0.74 5.30 5.00
N ALA A 104 0.25 4.08 5.21
CA ALA A 104 -0.88 3.86 6.08
C ALA A 104 -0.39 3.87 7.54
N ASN A 105 -0.99 4.72 8.38
CA ASN A 105 -0.55 4.84 9.76
C ASN A 105 -0.78 3.55 10.55
N GLY A 106 0.16 3.22 11.42
CA GLY A 106 -0.05 2.22 12.47
C GLY A 106 -1.12 2.64 13.48
N GLY A 107 -1.60 1.68 14.27
CA GLY A 107 -2.49 1.96 15.41
C GLY A 107 -1.73 2.66 16.53
N SER A 108 -2.41 3.48 17.32
CA SER A 108 -1.80 4.17 18.47
C SER A 108 -2.17 3.48 19.78
N GLY A 109 -1.16 3.12 20.56
CA GLY A 109 -1.30 2.59 21.91
C GLY A 109 -1.82 3.64 22.90
N GLU A 110 -2.54 3.20 23.93
CA GLU A 110 -2.93 4.06 25.05
C GLU A 110 -1.83 4.10 26.12
N GLY A 111 -1.60 5.23 26.79
CA GLY A 111 -0.75 5.26 27.99
C GLY A 111 0.74 4.95 27.79
N GLY A 112 1.25 4.99 26.56
CA GLY A 112 2.65 4.63 26.24
C GLY A 112 2.86 3.14 25.96
N LEU A 113 1.78 2.39 25.74
CA LEU A 113 1.79 1.03 25.20
C LEU A 113 2.23 1.02 23.73
N GLY A 114 2.68 -0.13 23.24
CA GLY A 114 3.37 -0.23 21.95
C GLY A 114 2.50 0.18 20.74
N ASP A 115 2.93 1.23 20.03
CA ASP A 115 2.33 1.66 18.77
C ASP A 115 2.56 0.62 17.65
N GLY A 116 1.57 0.49 16.77
CA GLY A 116 1.72 -0.29 15.57
C GLY A 116 2.62 0.39 14.53
N GLY A 117 3.30 -0.40 13.71
CA GLY A 117 4.18 0.11 12.67
C GLY A 117 3.42 0.58 11.44
N ASP A 118 3.86 1.70 10.85
CA ASP A 118 3.31 2.22 9.59
C ASP A 118 3.53 1.25 8.42
N GLY A 119 2.58 1.21 7.49
CA GLY A 119 2.70 0.47 6.25
C GLY A 119 3.78 1.04 5.31
N GLY A 120 4.36 0.18 4.49
CA GLY A 120 5.34 0.56 3.48
C GLY A 120 4.74 1.47 2.41
N THR A 121 5.56 2.39 1.89
CA THR A 121 5.22 3.33 0.81
C THR A 121 6.44 3.65 -0.06
N ALA A 122 6.33 4.61 -0.98
CA ALA A 122 7.38 5.08 -1.88
C ALA A 122 8.72 5.38 -1.18
N GLY A 123 8.69 5.95 0.03
CA GLY A 123 9.90 6.30 0.79
C GLY A 123 10.53 5.15 1.60
N ALA A 124 9.78 4.07 1.84
CA ALA A 124 10.22 2.91 2.61
C ALA A 124 9.39 1.70 2.18
N LEU A 125 9.99 0.80 1.38
CA LEU A 125 9.26 -0.33 0.80
C LEU A 125 8.84 -1.37 1.83
N ALA A 126 9.64 -1.55 2.87
CA ALA A 126 9.25 -2.33 4.03
C ALA A 126 8.32 -1.48 4.92
N GLY A 127 7.29 -2.11 5.50
CA GLY A 127 6.58 -1.50 6.62
C GLY A 127 7.52 -1.34 7.82
N ARG A 128 7.20 -0.40 8.69
CA ARG A 128 7.97 -0.16 9.92
C ARG A 128 7.66 -1.26 10.93
N PRO A 129 8.62 -1.66 11.78
CA PRO A 129 8.29 -2.45 12.95
C PRO A 129 7.31 -1.67 13.85
N GLY A 130 6.49 -2.40 14.61
CA GLY A 130 5.77 -1.80 15.75
C GLY A 130 6.76 -1.52 16.88
N GLU A 131 6.30 -0.76 17.87
CA GLU A 131 7.12 -0.48 19.06
C GLU A 131 7.23 -1.73 19.94
N ASP A 132 8.41 -1.90 20.51
CA ASP A 132 8.70 -2.94 21.50
C ASP A 132 8.09 -2.53 22.85
N GLY A 133 7.42 -3.47 23.51
CA GLY A 133 6.81 -3.29 24.83
C GLY A 133 6.55 -4.64 25.49
N ASP A 134 6.05 -4.64 26.73
CA ASP A 134 5.62 -5.87 27.41
C ASP A 134 4.62 -6.64 26.54
N ASP A 135 3.71 -5.90 25.89
CA ASP A 135 3.04 -6.36 24.68
C ASP A 135 3.29 -5.36 23.53
N SER A 136 3.78 -5.87 22.41
CA SER A 136 4.26 -5.04 21.30
C SER A 136 3.13 -4.62 20.35
N GLY A 137 3.34 -3.51 19.64
CA GLY A 137 2.55 -3.20 18.46
C GLY A 137 2.89 -4.15 17.29
N GLY A 138 1.91 -4.40 16.42
CA GLY A 138 2.14 -5.16 15.19
C GLY A 138 2.95 -4.35 14.19
N GLY A 139 3.89 -4.98 13.48
CA GLY A 139 4.62 -4.33 12.38
C GLY A 139 3.73 -4.03 11.18
N GLY A 140 4.06 -2.98 10.42
CA GLY A 140 3.36 -2.62 9.18
C GLY A 140 3.65 -3.57 8.01
N GLY A 141 2.73 -3.62 7.06
CA GLY A 141 2.88 -4.42 5.84
C GLY A 141 3.83 -3.76 4.83
N GLY A 142 4.52 -4.55 4.01
CA GLY A 142 5.37 -4.04 2.93
C GLY A 142 4.59 -3.57 1.69
N VAL A 143 5.27 -2.86 0.80
CA VAL A 143 4.74 -2.42 -0.49
C VAL A 143 4.60 -3.61 -1.46
N GLY A 144 3.55 -3.57 -2.28
CA GLY A 144 3.32 -4.47 -3.40
C GLY A 144 4.10 -4.07 -4.67
N TRP A 145 3.58 -4.42 -5.84
CA TRP A 145 4.30 -4.25 -7.12
C TRP A 145 3.43 -3.56 -8.17
N ILE A 146 4.02 -2.64 -8.94
CA ILE A 146 3.38 -2.01 -10.10
C ILE A 146 4.25 -2.26 -11.32
N ARG A 147 3.68 -2.78 -12.40
CA ARG A 147 4.37 -2.92 -13.68
C ARG A 147 3.50 -2.35 -14.78
N VAL A 148 4.08 -1.44 -15.56
CA VAL A 148 3.41 -0.83 -16.71
C VAL A 148 4.26 -1.02 -17.95
N ASN A 149 3.78 -1.83 -18.89
CA ASN A 149 4.43 -2.03 -20.17
C ASN A 149 3.69 -1.21 -21.24
N THR A 150 4.39 -0.30 -21.93
CA THR A 150 3.83 0.50 -23.04
C THR A 150 4.69 0.44 -24.28
N LEU A 151 4.19 0.90 -25.43
CA LEU A 151 4.98 0.85 -26.68
C LEU A 151 6.27 1.68 -26.57
N THR A 152 6.23 2.78 -25.82
CA THR A 152 7.36 3.70 -25.65
C THR A 152 8.07 3.54 -24.32
N GLY A 153 7.56 2.69 -23.43
CA GLY A 153 8.01 2.59 -22.03
C GLY A 153 7.65 3.78 -21.15
N MET A 154 6.85 4.73 -21.68
CA MET A 154 6.41 5.91 -20.95
C MET A 154 4.96 5.78 -20.48
N VAL A 155 4.67 6.40 -19.34
CA VAL A 155 3.33 6.59 -18.78
C VAL A 155 3.07 8.09 -18.68
N SER A 156 1.97 8.58 -19.25
CA SER A 156 1.61 10.00 -19.14
C SER A 156 0.92 10.25 -17.81
N ILE A 157 1.53 11.05 -16.94
CA ILE A 157 0.98 11.41 -15.62
C ILE A 157 0.74 12.92 -15.61
N THR A 158 -0.51 13.33 -15.42
CA THR A 158 -0.95 14.73 -15.48
C THR A 158 -1.93 15.08 -14.36
N ASN A 159 -2.12 16.38 -14.09
CA ASN A 159 -3.10 16.91 -13.14
C ASN A 159 -3.08 16.21 -11.77
N THR A 160 -1.93 16.20 -11.10
CA THR A 160 -1.72 15.54 -9.78
C THR A 160 -1.91 14.03 -9.76
N GLY A 161 -1.96 13.36 -10.91
CA GLY A 161 -1.88 11.90 -10.96
C GLY A 161 -0.60 11.38 -10.30
N PHE A 162 -0.65 10.15 -9.77
CA PHE A 162 0.48 9.57 -9.05
C PHE A 162 0.53 8.05 -9.16
N VAL A 163 1.69 7.50 -8.79
CA VAL A 163 1.94 6.07 -8.61
C VAL A 163 2.63 5.89 -7.25
N SER A 164 2.13 4.99 -6.42
CA SER A 164 2.68 4.67 -5.10
C SER A 164 2.95 3.17 -4.98
N PRO A 165 4.22 2.75 -4.93
CA PRO A 165 5.42 3.58 -4.89
C PRO A 165 5.69 4.26 -6.25
N THR A 166 6.41 5.38 -6.29
CA THR A 166 6.69 6.09 -7.56
C THR A 166 7.72 5.34 -8.42
N PHE A 167 7.67 5.52 -9.74
CA PHE A 167 8.64 4.95 -10.69
C PHE A 167 10.07 5.48 -10.52
N GLU A 168 10.21 6.67 -9.91
CA GLU A 168 11.48 7.40 -9.90
C GLU A 168 12.33 7.11 -8.65
N ASN A 169 11.78 6.45 -7.64
CA ASN A 169 12.52 6.19 -6.40
C ASN A 169 13.52 5.04 -6.60
N PRO A 170 14.80 5.21 -6.18
CA PRO A 170 15.76 4.11 -6.22
C PRO A 170 15.25 2.87 -5.47
N GLY A 171 15.32 1.72 -6.15
CA GLY A 171 14.88 0.44 -5.58
C GLY A 171 13.36 0.23 -5.53
N THR A 172 12.56 1.15 -6.08
CA THR A 172 11.09 1.04 -6.15
C THR A 172 10.62 -0.28 -6.76
N THR A 173 9.47 -0.78 -6.29
CA THR A 173 8.76 -1.92 -6.91
C THR A 173 7.78 -1.51 -8.00
N ALA A 174 7.70 -0.21 -8.32
CA ALA A 174 6.98 0.30 -9.47
C ALA A 174 7.91 0.44 -10.67
N THR A 175 7.62 -0.29 -11.75
CA THR A 175 8.44 -0.30 -12.98
C THR A 175 7.61 0.06 -14.20
N ARG A 176 8.27 0.72 -15.16
CA ARG A 176 7.72 0.96 -16.50
C ARG A 176 8.72 0.51 -17.56
N GLY A 177 8.24 -0.06 -18.66
CA GLY A 177 9.10 -0.63 -19.68
C GLY A 177 8.43 -0.73 -21.06
N VAL A 178 9.26 -0.97 -22.08
CA VAL A 178 8.78 -1.18 -23.45
C VAL A 178 8.15 -2.56 -23.55
N ALA A 179 6.92 -2.63 -24.06
CA ALA A 179 6.29 -3.89 -24.44
C ALA A 179 7.00 -4.44 -25.69
N VAL A 180 7.55 -5.65 -25.60
CA VAL A 180 8.09 -6.34 -26.77
C VAL A 180 6.91 -6.89 -27.56
N VAL A 181 6.78 -6.44 -28.81
CA VAL A 181 5.82 -7.03 -29.75
C VAL A 181 6.51 -8.25 -30.35
N GLU A 182 6.04 -9.44 -29.95
CA GLU A 182 6.42 -10.71 -30.60
C GLU A 182 5.59 -10.93 -31.88
#